data_AF-A0A0S9SEZ3-F1
#
_entry.id   AF-A0A0S9SEZ3-F1
#
_cell.length_a   1.000
_cell.length_b   1.000
_cell.length_c   1.000
_cell.angle_alpha   90.00
_cell.angle_beta   90.00
_cell.angle_gamma   90.00
#
_symmetry.space_group_name_H-M   'P 1'
#
loop_
_entity.id
_entity.type
_entity.pdbx_description
1 polymer ?
#
loop_
_entity_poly.entity_id
_entity_poly.type
_entity_poly.pdbx_seq_one_letter_code
_entity_poly.pdbx_strand_id
1 'polypeptide(L)'
;MLGIEDTLAGIRDADLLAEVEAARGSFLFATIAETILHRQRARDAEVAARGAVAGRRQAMGRDQRRRDAIREVIETEPTGPENLQHIHSVLALCGLPYRDPGDAREFFREYGRNSLSLLAGRLKNPATGEMEFQGLPYGPKARLVLLHLCTEAVRQRSPTIAVADSLSGFMKEMGFAVTGGERGTIRQFKEQLARLAACTLQIGLWDGAGSASTLNVPPFRQLDLWLPQGADGVVWQKSVQFHQDFYDNLIQHALPVDIRAARAFSGSARKLDLLFWVGYRLRALQRPLRLTWDNLHKQFGADNASIRSFRQAFKADLAHLQEVFPKLPIRLDDTGMLLQPADPSALLIPPRGTKLPRGAKPASRAAATG
;
A
#
# COMPACT_ATOMS: atom_id res chain seq x y z
N MET A 1 -35.80 -34.21 20.12
CA MET A 1 -35.99 -33.08 21.05
C MET A 1 -35.07 -33.33 22.21
N LEU A 2 -34.12 -32.43 22.48
CA LEU A 2 -33.30 -32.52 23.71
C LEU A 2 -34.25 -32.37 24.91
N GLY A 3 -33.95 -33.04 26.02
CA GLY A 3 -34.72 -32.82 27.25
C GLY A 3 -34.61 -31.36 27.68
N ILE A 4 -35.60 -30.85 28.42
CA ILE A 4 -35.52 -29.47 28.93
C ILE A 4 -34.31 -29.29 29.86
N GLU A 5 -33.94 -30.34 30.60
CA GLU A 5 -32.73 -30.39 31.41
C GLU A 5 -31.45 -30.30 30.57
N ASP A 6 -31.37 -31.02 29.44
CA ASP A 6 -30.24 -30.92 28.51
C ASP A 6 -30.15 -29.53 27.87
N THR A 7 -31.30 -28.89 27.64
CA THR A 7 -31.38 -27.54 27.07
C THR A 7 -30.82 -26.51 28.05
N LEU A 8 -31.20 -26.62 29.32
CA LEU A 8 -30.71 -25.75 30.40
C LEU A 8 -29.21 -25.96 30.66
N ALA A 9 -28.73 -27.21 30.64
CA ALA A 9 -27.32 -27.54 30.82
C ALA A 9 -26.40 -26.93 29.73
N GLY A 10 -26.95 -26.62 28.55
CA GLY A 10 -26.23 -25.97 27.46
C GLY A 10 -26.07 -24.46 27.59
N ILE A 11 -26.74 -23.80 28.54
CA ILE A 11 -26.73 -22.35 28.74
C ILE A 11 -25.72 -22.01 29.85
N ARG A 12 -24.77 -21.10 29.60
CA ARG A 12 -23.63 -20.85 30.49
C ARG A 12 -23.42 -19.37 30.81
N ASP A 13 -23.75 -18.48 29.89
CA ASP A 13 -23.56 -17.05 30.07
C ASP A 13 -24.50 -16.54 31.17
N ALA A 14 -23.98 -15.73 32.09
CA ALA A 14 -24.71 -15.30 33.29
C ALA A 14 -25.97 -14.48 32.97
N ASP A 15 -25.95 -13.67 31.91
CA ASP A 15 -27.11 -12.91 31.44
C ASP A 15 -28.19 -13.83 30.86
N LEU A 16 -27.78 -14.82 30.05
CA LEU A 16 -28.70 -15.80 29.47
C LEU A 16 -29.30 -16.72 30.54
N LEU A 17 -28.53 -17.09 31.56
CA LEU A 17 -29.04 -17.82 32.73
C LEU A 17 -30.08 -17.00 33.50
N ALA A 18 -29.86 -15.70 33.69
CA ALA A 18 -30.84 -14.83 34.33
C ALA A 18 -32.14 -14.72 33.52
N GLU A 19 -32.06 -14.67 32.19
CA GLU A 19 -33.23 -14.69 31.30
C GLU A 19 -34.02 -16.01 31.38
N VAL A 20 -33.32 -17.14 31.50
CA VAL A 20 -33.94 -18.45 31.71
C VAL A 20 -34.69 -18.48 33.03
N GLU A 21 -34.04 -18.04 34.11
CA GLU A 21 -34.65 -18.03 35.45
C GLU A 21 -35.88 -17.11 35.50
N ALA A 22 -35.82 -15.95 34.86
CA ALA A 22 -36.97 -15.04 34.75
C ALA A 22 -38.15 -15.63 33.96
N ALA A 23 -37.90 -16.59 33.08
CA ALA A 23 -38.94 -17.26 32.30
C ALA A 23 -39.55 -18.50 33.02
N ARG A 24 -39.00 -18.93 34.16
CA ARG A 24 -39.50 -20.11 34.89
C ARG A 24 -40.97 -19.95 35.27
N GLY A 25 -41.75 -21.00 35.03
CA GLY A 25 -43.21 -21.00 35.28
C GLY A 25 -44.06 -20.44 34.13
N SER A 26 -43.43 -19.91 33.08
CA SER A 26 -44.15 -19.52 31.86
C SER A 26 -44.66 -20.73 31.08
N PHE A 27 -45.84 -20.61 30.46
CA PHE A 27 -46.38 -21.65 29.58
C PHE A 27 -45.52 -21.90 28.33
N LEU A 28 -44.66 -20.93 27.95
CA LEU A 28 -43.72 -21.03 26.83
C LEU A 28 -42.29 -21.32 27.29
N PHE A 29 -42.07 -21.71 28.55
CA PHE A 29 -40.74 -21.86 29.13
C PHE A 29 -39.79 -22.72 28.27
N ALA A 30 -40.26 -23.86 27.76
CA ALA A 30 -39.48 -24.73 26.89
C ALA A 30 -38.98 -24.03 25.62
N THR A 31 -39.86 -23.27 24.96
CA THR A 31 -39.54 -22.54 23.72
C THR A 31 -38.60 -21.36 23.99
N ILE A 32 -38.77 -20.68 25.13
CA ILE A 32 -37.89 -19.59 25.55
C ILE A 32 -36.49 -20.14 25.86
N ALA A 33 -36.39 -21.26 26.58
CA ALA A 33 -35.14 -21.93 26.89
C ALA A 33 -34.40 -22.39 25.62
N GLU A 34 -35.10 -22.97 24.65
CA GLU A 34 -34.51 -23.35 23.35
C GLU A 34 -33.98 -22.12 22.58
N THR A 35 -34.71 -21.02 22.61
CA THR A 35 -34.29 -19.75 21.97
C THR A 35 -33.04 -19.17 22.65
N ILE A 36 -32.97 -19.23 23.98
CA ILE A 36 -31.81 -18.81 24.74
C ILE A 36 -30.60 -19.71 24.46
N LEU A 37 -30.80 -21.03 24.41
CA LEU A 37 -29.73 -21.97 24.04
C LEU A 37 -29.20 -21.72 22.63
N HIS A 38 -30.06 -21.38 21.67
CA HIS A 38 -29.62 -20.98 20.34
C HIS A 38 -28.73 -19.73 20.39
N ARG A 39 -29.09 -18.72 21.19
CA ARG A 39 -28.26 -17.53 21.41
C ARG A 39 -26.91 -17.86 22.07
N GLN A 40 -26.88 -18.72 23.09
CA GLN A 40 -25.64 -19.21 23.70
C GLN A 40 -24.75 -19.89 22.65
N ARG A 41 -25.28 -20.82 21.87
CA ARG A 41 -24.53 -21.54 20.83
C ARG A 41 -23.98 -20.60 19.76
N ALA A 42 -24.75 -19.57 19.38
CA ALA A 42 -24.27 -18.55 18.46
C ALA A 42 -23.08 -17.76 19.06
N ARG A 43 -23.16 -17.35 20.33
CA ARG A 43 -22.05 -16.69 21.04
C ARG A 43 -20.83 -17.60 21.17
N ASP A 44 -21.01 -18.86 21.56
CA ASP A 44 -19.93 -19.84 21.66
C ASP A 44 -19.23 -20.02 20.31
N ALA A 45 -20.00 -20.13 19.22
CA ALA A 45 -19.47 -20.25 17.87
C ALA A 45 -18.69 -19.00 17.45
N GLU A 46 -19.16 -17.80 17.79
CA GLU A 46 -18.42 -16.56 17.56
C GLU A 46 -17.12 -16.51 18.37
N VAL A 47 -17.14 -16.87 19.65
CA VAL A 47 -15.95 -16.92 20.51
C VAL A 47 -14.94 -17.94 19.98
N ALA A 48 -15.40 -19.13 19.60
CA ALA A 48 -14.57 -20.18 19.01
C ALA A 48 -13.96 -19.72 17.67
N ALA A 49 -14.74 -19.06 16.81
CA ALA A 49 -14.25 -18.51 15.55
C ALA A 49 -13.19 -17.42 15.77
N ARG A 50 -13.43 -16.48 16.72
CA ARG A 50 -12.45 -15.45 17.11
C ARG A 50 -11.18 -16.07 17.69
N GLY A 51 -11.33 -17.08 18.55
CA GLY A 51 -10.22 -17.84 19.13
C GLY A 51 -9.39 -18.56 18.06
N ALA A 52 -10.03 -19.19 17.08
CA ALA A 52 -9.36 -19.84 15.96
C ALA A 52 -8.62 -18.84 15.05
N VAL A 53 -9.19 -17.66 14.80
CA VAL A 53 -8.51 -16.57 14.07
C VAL A 53 -7.30 -16.08 14.86
N ALA A 54 -7.44 -15.83 16.17
CA ALA A 54 -6.35 -15.40 17.04
C ALA A 54 -5.23 -16.44 17.11
N GLY A 55 -5.56 -17.73 17.25
CA GLY A 55 -4.60 -18.83 17.24
C GLY A 55 -3.84 -18.94 15.91
N ARG A 56 -4.55 -18.85 14.77
CA ARG A 56 -3.92 -18.80 13.45
C ARG A 56 -2.96 -17.61 13.32
N ARG A 57 -3.36 -16.43 13.79
CA ARG A 57 -2.50 -15.23 13.78
C ARG A 57 -1.26 -15.40 14.63
N GLN A 58 -1.35 -16.02 15.82
CA GLN A 58 -0.20 -16.26 16.68
C GLN A 58 0.84 -17.19 16.03
N ALA A 59 0.41 -18.15 15.22
CA ALA A 59 1.29 -19.04 14.46
C ALA A 59 1.98 -18.34 13.26
N MET A 60 1.50 -17.18 12.83
CA MET A 60 2.06 -16.45 11.70
C MET A 60 3.31 -15.64 12.07
N GLY A 61 4.28 -15.61 11.13
CA GLY A 61 5.42 -14.70 11.20
C GLY A 61 4.99 -13.23 11.27
N ARG A 62 5.84 -12.36 11.82
CA ARG A 62 5.54 -10.92 12.04
C ARG A 62 5.00 -10.23 10.78
N ASP A 63 5.66 -10.43 9.64
CA ASP A 63 5.27 -9.77 8.39
C ASP A 63 3.98 -10.33 7.80
N GLN A 64 3.70 -11.63 7.99
CA GLN A 64 2.47 -12.25 7.55
C GLN A 64 1.29 -11.77 8.40
N ARG A 65 1.45 -11.67 9.72
CA ARG A 65 0.46 -11.04 10.60
C ARG A 65 0.14 -9.61 10.19
N ARG A 66 1.16 -8.82 9.84
CA ARG A 66 0.97 -7.45 9.37
C ARG A 66 0.10 -7.41 8.10
N ARG A 67 0.37 -8.30 7.14
CA ARG A 67 -0.41 -8.38 5.90
C ARG A 67 -1.83 -8.84 6.14
N ASP A 68 -2.03 -9.85 7.00
CA ASP A 68 -3.36 -10.36 7.37
C ASP A 68 -4.22 -9.27 8.07
N ALA A 69 -3.63 -8.52 9.01
CA ALA A 69 -4.31 -7.40 9.66
C ALA A 69 -4.69 -6.30 8.64
N ILE A 70 -3.80 -5.96 7.71
CA ILE A 70 -4.08 -4.96 6.68
C ILE A 70 -5.14 -5.45 5.69
N ARG A 71 -5.12 -6.74 5.33
CA ARG A 71 -6.15 -7.38 4.50
C ARG A 71 -7.52 -7.22 5.15
N GLU A 72 -7.66 -7.55 6.43
CA GLU A 72 -8.91 -7.40 7.18
C GLU A 72 -9.42 -5.96 7.13
N VAL A 73 -8.54 -4.98 7.34
CA VAL A 73 -8.89 -3.55 7.25
C VAL A 73 -9.33 -3.17 5.84
N ILE A 74 -8.62 -3.61 4.79
CA ILE A 74 -8.99 -3.30 3.39
C ILE A 74 -10.32 -3.95 2.99
N GLU A 75 -10.61 -5.17 3.47
CA GLU A 75 -11.85 -5.89 3.17
C GLU A 75 -13.07 -5.31 3.92
N THR A 76 -12.87 -4.75 5.11
CA THR A 76 -13.95 -4.23 5.97
C THR A 76 -14.17 -2.72 5.82
N GLU A 77 -13.11 -1.94 5.56
CA GLU A 77 -13.17 -0.49 5.46
C GLU A 77 -12.94 -0.02 4.02
N PRO A 78 -13.91 0.66 3.39
CA PRO A 78 -13.76 1.17 2.03
C PRO A 78 -12.62 2.19 1.95
N THR A 79 -11.90 2.19 0.84
CA THR A 79 -10.83 3.17 0.60
C THR A 79 -11.43 4.58 0.43
N GLY A 80 -11.33 5.40 1.47
CA GLY A 80 -11.68 6.83 1.44
C GLY A 80 -10.51 7.74 1.02
N PRO A 81 -10.76 9.02 0.74
CA PRO A 81 -9.74 10.00 0.33
C PRO A 81 -8.55 10.13 1.29
N GLU A 82 -8.79 9.92 2.59
CA GLU A 82 -7.77 9.93 3.65
C GLU A 82 -6.76 8.78 3.52
N ASN A 83 -7.18 7.67 2.92
CA ASN A 83 -6.36 6.48 2.68
C ASN A 83 -5.69 6.50 1.29
N LEU A 84 -5.99 7.49 0.45
CA LEU A 84 -5.43 7.61 -0.89
C LEU A 84 -4.17 8.46 -0.89
N GLN A 85 -3.07 7.83 -1.30
CA GLN A 85 -1.85 8.51 -1.73
C GLN A 85 -1.74 8.50 -3.25
N HIS A 86 -0.90 9.36 -3.81
CA HIS A 86 -0.69 9.49 -5.24
C HIS A 86 0.80 9.45 -5.56
N ILE A 87 1.17 8.69 -6.58
CA ILE A 87 2.51 8.68 -7.15
C ILE A 87 2.42 8.98 -8.64
N HIS A 88 3.46 9.57 -9.22
CA HIS A 88 3.54 9.72 -10.66
C HIS A 88 3.55 8.34 -11.34
N SER A 89 2.71 8.13 -12.35
CA SER A 89 2.59 6.83 -13.06
C SER A 89 3.91 6.29 -13.63
N VAL A 90 4.82 7.14 -14.11
CA VAL A 90 6.15 6.72 -14.57
C VAL A 90 6.93 6.01 -13.47
N LEU A 91 6.82 6.42 -12.21
CA LEU A 91 7.49 5.78 -11.08
C LEU A 91 6.87 4.42 -10.72
N ALA A 92 5.62 4.19 -11.12
CA ALA A 92 4.96 2.87 -11.02
C ALA A 92 5.43 1.91 -12.11
N LEU A 93 5.88 2.43 -13.26
CA LEU A 93 6.33 1.63 -14.41
C LEU A 93 7.85 1.42 -14.40
N CYS A 94 8.59 2.50 -14.15
CA CYS A 94 10.03 2.59 -14.09
C CYS A 94 10.45 2.93 -12.66
N GLY A 95 10.50 1.94 -11.77
CA GLY A 95 10.88 2.16 -10.37
C GLY A 95 12.37 2.49 -10.17
N LEU A 96 12.72 3.05 -9.01
CA LEU A 96 14.10 3.33 -8.58
C LEU A 96 14.97 2.04 -8.46
N PRO A 97 16.29 2.13 -8.24
CA PRO A 97 17.09 0.99 -7.79
C PRO A 97 16.48 0.29 -6.55
N TYR A 98 16.61 -1.04 -6.46
CA TYR A 98 16.12 -1.80 -5.30
C TYR A 98 17.09 -1.81 -4.12
N ARG A 99 18.39 -1.76 -4.42
CA ARG A 99 19.50 -1.76 -3.47
C ARG A 99 20.36 -0.53 -3.73
N ASP A 100 21.27 -0.25 -2.79
CA ASP A 100 22.23 0.83 -2.97
C ASP A 100 23.10 0.52 -4.19
N PRO A 101 23.08 1.37 -5.24
CA PRO A 101 23.91 1.14 -6.41
C PRO A 101 25.37 1.56 -6.20
N GLY A 102 25.76 1.95 -4.97
CA GLY A 102 27.14 2.30 -4.63
C GLY A 102 27.57 3.58 -5.33
N ASP A 103 28.70 3.54 -6.03
CA ASP A 103 29.31 4.70 -6.69
C ASP A 103 28.68 5.03 -8.06
N ALA A 104 27.65 4.28 -8.48
CA ALA A 104 26.95 4.55 -9.72
C ALA A 104 26.39 5.97 -9.72
N ARG A 105 26.72 6.73 -10.77
CA ARG A 105 26.24 8.11 -10.96
C ARG A 105 24.96 8.19 -11.74
N GLU A 106 24.70 7.20 -12.59
CA GLU A 106 23.54 7.16 -13.46
C GLU A 106 22.81 5.84 -13.26
N PHE A 107 21.49 5.92 -13.34
CA PHE A 107 20.63 4.74 -13.38
C PHE A 107 19.53 4.97 -14.39
N PHE A 108 19.30 3.95 -15.21
CA PHE A 108 18.32 4.01 -16.27
C PHE A 108 17.38 2.81 -16.19
N ARG A 109 16.09 3.06 -16.43
CA ARG A 109 15.07 2.01 -16.51
C ARG A 109 14.05 2.34 -17.58
N GLU A 110 13.76 1.34 -18.41
CA GLU A 110 12.76 1.43 -19.47
C GLU A 110 11.57 0.51 -19.21
N TYR A 111 10.41 0.99 -19.63
CA TYR A 111 9.18 0.22 -19.67
C TYR A 111 8.34 0.59 -20.88
N GLY A 112 8.51 -0.19 -21.95
CA GLY A 112 7.84 0.03 -23.22
C GLY A 112 8.24 1.38 -23.80
N ARG A 113 7.33 2.35 -23.75
CA ARG A 113 7.50 3.72 -24.26
C ARG A 113 7.91 4.74 -23.21
N ASN A 114 8.09 4.31 -21.97
CA ASN A 114 8.46 5.17 -20.86
C ASN A 114 9.90 4.85 -20.45
N SER A 115 10.68 5.86 -20.15
CA SER A 115 12.01 5.70 -19.57
C SER A 115 12.18 6.63 -18.38
N LEU A 116 12.97 6.16 -17.41
CA LEU A 116 13.40 6.94 -16.26
C LEU A 116 14.93 6.93 -16.25
N SER A 117 15.52 8.12 -16.31
CA SER A 117 16.93 8.33 -16.02
C SER A 117 17.09 9.05 -14.69
N LEU A 118 18.03 8.60 -13.88
CA LEU A 118 18.42 9.24 -12.62
C LEU A 118 19.89 9.59 -12.70
N LEU A 119 20.22 10.83 -12.38
CA LEU A 119 21.58 11.30 -12.23
C LEU A 119 21.83 11.71 -10.78
N ALA A 120 22.85 11.12 -10.17
CA ALA A 120 23.32 11.47 -8.84
C ALA A 120 23.87 12.90 -8.81
N GLY A 121 23.59 13.62 -7.74
CA GLY A 121 23.93 15.03 -7.62
C GLY A 121 24.84 15.34 -6.44
N ARG A 122 24.90 16.62 -6.11
CA ARG A 122 25.63 17.13 -4.95
C ARG A 122 24.75 18.05 -4.14
N LEU A 123 24.95 18.06 -2.83
CA LEU A 123 24.36 19.05 -1.93
C LEU A 123 25.48 19.86 -1.29
N LYS A 124 25.20 21.13 -1.03
CA LYS A 124 26.10 21.97 -0.24
C LYS A 124 25.96 21.58 1.22
N ASN A 125 27.03 21.03 1.81
CA ASN A 125 27.07 20.80 3.25
C ASN A 125 27.10 22.16 3.93
N PRO A 126 26.13 22.48 4.79
CA PRO A 126 26.04 23.82 5.32
C PRO A 126 26.93 24.03 6.56
N ALA A 127 27.52 22.99 7.13
CA ALA A 127 28.54 23.07 8.18
C ALA A 127 29.95 23.29 7.62
N THR A 128 30.29 22.63 6.51
CA THR A 128 31.63 22.77 5.88
C THR A 128 31.66 23.75 4.72
N GLY A 129 30.50 24.06 4.13
CA GLY A 129 30.37 24.87 2.92
C GLY A 129 30.74 24.13 1.62
N GLU A 130 31.15 22.86 1.70
CA GLU A 130 31.62 22.08 0.56
C GLU A 130 30.47 21.42 -0.22
N MET A 131 30.69 21.14 -1.51
CA MET A 131 29.75 20.38 -2.33
C MET A 131 29.97 18.88 -2.14
N GLU A 132 29.11 18.25 -1.34
CA GLU A 132 29.18 16.82 -1.05
C GLU A 132 28.36 16.00 -2.05
N PHE A 133 28.97 14.93 -2.55
CA PHE A 133 28.30 13.99 -3.44
C PHE A 133 27.22 13.20 -2.69
N GLN A 134 26.08 13.02 -3.34
CA GLN A 134 24.99 12.18 -2.87
C GLN A 134 24.75 11.06 -3.87
N GLY A 135 24.68 9.82 -3.40
CA GLY A 135 24.39 8.67 -4.26
C GLY A 135 22.97 8.69 -4.83
N LEU A 136 22.67 7.74 -5.72
CA LEU A 136 21.33 7.60 -6.29
C LEU A 136 20.30 7.15 -5.24
N PRO A 137 19.06 7.68 -5.28
CA PRO A 137 17.99 7.25 -4.37
C PRO A 137 17.57 5.81 -4.67
N TYR A 138 17.31 5.01 -3.64
CA TYR A 138 17.04 3.58 -3.80
C TYR A 138 16.13 3.02 -2.71
N GLY A 139 15.73 1.77 -2.93
CA GLY A 139 15.06 0.97 -1.91
C GLY A 139 13.63 1.43 -1.63
N PRO A 140 12.99 0.86 -0.59
CA PRO A 140 11.60 1.14 -0.30
C PRO A 140 11.37 2.56 0.22
N LYS A 141 12.31 3.10 1.01
CA LYS A 141 12.14 4.40 1.67
C LYS A 141 12.05 5.55 0.67
N ALA A 142 12.92 5.59 -0.33
CA ALA A 142 12.86 6.63 -1.37
C ALA A 142 11.50 6.61 -2.11
N ARG A 143 10.96 5.42 -2.41
CA ARG A 143 9.65 5.27 -3.05
C ARG A 143 8.52 5.80 -2.19
N LEU A 144 8.56 5.51 -0.89
CA LEU A 144 7.54 5.95 0.07
C LEU A 144 7.60 7.45 0.29
N VAL A 145 8.80 8.03 0.31
CA VAL A 145 8.99 9.49 0.31
C VAL A 145 8.38 10.11 -0.95
N LEU A 146 8.69 9.59 -2.14
CA LEU A 146 8.12 10.08 -3.40
C LEU A 146 6.59 9.96 -3.43
N LEU A 147 6.04 8.83 -2.99
CA LEU A 147 4.60 8.61 -2.87
C LEU A 147 3.96 9.67 -1.96
N HIS A 148 4.55 9.96 -0.81
CA HIS A 148 4.02 10.95 0.11
C HIS A 148 4.16 12.38 -0.42
N LEU A 149 5.32 12.79 -0.94
CA LEU A 149 5.52 14.13 -1.49
C LEU A 149 4.61 14.39 -2.70
N CYS A 150 4.46 13.42 -3.60
CA CYS A 150 3.52 13.52 -4.71
C CYS A 150 2.07 13.63 -4.21
N THR A 151 1.72 12.92 -3.14
CA THR A 151 0.39 13.04 -2.51
C THR A 151 0.13 14.45 -2.02
N GLU A 152 1.08 15.05 -1.30
CA GLU A 152 0.95 16.41 -0.78
C GLU A 152 0.83 17.43 -1.90
N ALA A 153 1.57 17.28 -3.00
CA ALA A 153 1.44 18.14 -4.17
C ALA A 153 0.06 18.06 -4.83
N VAL A 154 -0.48 16.85 -4.97
CA VAL A 154 -1.83 16.62 -5.50
C VAL A 154 -2.90 17.16 -4.55
N ARG A 155 -2.72 16.96 -3.24
CA ARG A 155 -3.68 17.35 -2.20
C ARG A 155 -3.74 18.87 -2.04
N GLN A 156 -2.59 19.53 -1.94
CA GLN A 156 -2.47 20.98 -1.78
C GLN A 156 -2.66 21.72 -3.11
N ARG A 157 -2.66 21.00 -4.24
CA ARG A 157 -2.75 21.55 -5.60
C ARG A 157 -1.73 22.68 -5.83
N SER A 158 -0.50 22.41 -5.40
CA SER A 158 0.59 23.37 -5.48
C SER A 158 1.91 22.67 -5.78
N PRO A 159 2.76 23.26 -6.65
CA PRO A 159 4.14 22.79 -6.83
C PRO A 159 5.00 23.11 -5.59
N THR A 160 4.58 24.04 -4.74
CA THR A 160 5.20 24.33 -3.43
C THR A 160 4.32 23.72 -2.34
N ILE A 161 4.80 22.67 -1.68
CA ILE A 161 4.03 21.96 -0.66
C ILE A 161 4.54 22.26 0.74
N ALA A 162 3.64 22.42 1.68
CA ALA A 162 3.98 22.37 3.10
C ALA A 162 4.17 20.90 3.53
N VAL A 163 5.22 20.61 4.29
CA VAL A 163 5.48 19.30 4.92
C VAL A 163 5.45 19.43 6.44
N ALA A 164 5.32 18.30 7.15
CA ALA A 164 5.29 18.24 8.62
C ALA A 164 6.38 19.09 9.28
N ASP A 165 6.17 19.57 10.50
CA ASP A 165 7.14 20.44 11.20
C ASP A 165 8.46 19.75 11.60
N SER A 166 8.57 18.43 11.41
CA SER A 166 9.80 17.68 11.66
C SER A 166 9.85 16.42 10.82
N LEU A 167 11.06 15.88 10.60
CA LEU A 167 11.26 14.57 9.98
C LEU A 167 10.49 13.45 10.71
N SER A 168 10.46 13.50 12.04
CA SER A 168 9.72 12.53 12.84
C SER A 168 8.21 12.63 12.60
N GLY A 169 7.68 13.84 12.44
CA GLY A 169 6.29 14.08 12.02
C GLY A 169 6.02 13.51 10.65
N PHE A 170 6.87 13.83 9.67
CA PHE A 170 6.80 13.34 8.30
C PHE A 170 6.81 11.80 8.24
N MET A 171 7.70 11.16 9.00
CA MET A 171 7.76 9.70 9.12
C MET A 171 6.49 9.11 9.75
N LYS A 172 5.93 9.76 10.77
CA LYS A 172 4.67 9.33 11.41
C LYS A 172 3.48 9.45 10.46
N GLU A 173 3.39 10.53 9.68
CA GLU A 173 2.33 10.72 8.67
C GLU A 173 2.37 9.60 7.61
N MET A 174 3.57 9.20 7.19
CA MET A 174 3.77 8.03 6.33
C MET A 174 3.46 6.69 7.04
N GLY A 175 3.34 6.68 8.36
CA GLY A 175 3.05 5.49 9.19
C GLY A 175 4.28 4.65 9.52
N PHE A 176 5.46 5.26 9.55
CA PHE A 176 6.71 4.60 9.96
C PHE A 176 6.97 4.76 11.45
N ALA A 177 7.49 3.69 12.06
CA ALA A 177 8.08 3.78 13.39
C ALA A 177 9.30 4.71 13.34
N VAL A 178 9.33 5.68 14.25
CA VAL A 178 10.44 6.62 14.41
C VAL A 178 11.40 6.03 15.43
N THR A 179 12.55 5.54 14.97
CA THR A 179 13.59 4.97 15.85
C THR A 179 14.94 5.63 15.57
N GLY A 180 15.64 5.97 16.65
CA GLY A 180 16.99 6.53 16.63
C GLY A 180 18.09 5.47 16.61
N GLY A 181 19.34 5.92 16.71
CA GLY A 181 20.53 5.06 16.73
C GLY A 181 21.07 4.69 15.36
N GLU A 182 22.20 3.99 15.33
CA GLU A 182 22.95 3.63 14.12
C GLU A 182 22.13 2.80 13.12
N ARG A 183 21.27 1.92 13.65
CA ARG A 183 20.31 1.08 12.90
C ARG A 183 18.88 1.64 12.89
N GLY A 184 18.70 2.88 13.34
CA GLY A 184 17.41 3.55 13.42
C GLY A 184 16.82 3.87 12.04
N THR A 185 15.50 4.03 12.00
CA THR A 185 14.79 4.38 10.77
C THR A 185 15.10 5.81 10.31
N ILE A 186 15.35 6.73 11.26
CA ILE A 186 15.61 8.16 11.01
C ILE A 186 16.80 8.35 10.07
N ARG A 187 17.96 7.75 10.38
CA ARG A 187 19.20 7.93 9.59
C ARG A 187 19.01 7.55 8.13
N GLN A 188 18.42 6.37 7.91
CA GLN A 188 18.16 5.85 6.57
C GLN A 188 17.11 6.69 5.81
N PHE A 189 16.14 7.30 6.51
CA PHE A 189 15.21 8.24 5.88
C PHE A 189 15.90 9.55 5.49
N LYS A 190 16.74 10.11 6.37
CA LYS A 190 17.56 11.30 6.08
C LYS A 190 18.43 11.09 4.84
N GLU A 191 19.08 9.94 4.78
CA GLU A 191 19.92 9.57 3.64
C GLU A 191 19.13 9.57 2.33
N GLN A 192 18.00 8.86 2.28
CA GLN A 192 17.20 8.81 1.05
C GLN A 192 16.60 10.15 0.66
N LEU A 193 16.24 10.98 1.64
CA LEU A 193 15.80 12.35 1.40
C LEU A 193 16.92 13.22 0.79
N ALA A 194 18.14 13.14 1.31
CA ALA A 194 19.29 13.86 0.76
C ALA A 194 19.62 13.40 -0.67
N ARG A 195 19.60 12.08 -0.92
CA ARG A 195 19.77 11.52 -2.26
C ARG A 195 18.68 12.00 -3.23
N LEU A 196 17.42 12.05 -2.80
CA LEU A 196 16.31 12.58 -3.60
C LEU A 196 16.42 14.09 -3.85
N ALA A 197 16.90 14.86 -2.87
CA ALA A 197 17.13 16.30 -3.00
C ALA A 197 18.20 16.64 -4.05
N ALA A 198 19.26 15.81 -4.09
CA ALA A 198 20.38 16.01 -5.00
C ALA A 198 20.13 15.46 -6.40
N CYS A 199 19.30 14.41 -6.51
CA CYS A 199 19.15 13.65 -7.74
C CYS A 199 18.35 14.42 -8.79
N THR A 200 18.84 14.38 -10.04
CA THR A 200 18.06 14.79 -11.21
C THR A 200 17.33 13.59 -11.78
N LEU A 201 16.03 13.77 -12.03
CA LEU A 201 15.16 12.77 -12.62
C LEU A 201 14.84 13.20 -14.05
N GLN A 202 14.86 12.28 -15.01
CA GLN A 202 14.44 12.57 -16.38
C GLN A 202 13.44 11.52 -16.81
N ILE A 203 12.31 11.97 -17.34
CA ILE A 203 11.22 11.11 -17.81
C ILE A 203 11.20 11.18 -19.33
N GLY A 204 11.55 10.10 -20.00
CA GLY A 204 11.34 9.97 -21.44
C GLY A 204 9.98 9.35 -21.73
N LEU A 205 9.19 9.99 -22.58
CA LEU A 205 7.96 9.45 -23.14
C LEU A 205 8.10 9.41 -24.67
N TRP A 206 7.82 8.25 -25.26
CA TRP A 206 7.86 8.06 -26.70
C TRP A 206 6.50 7.64 -27.25
N ASP A 207 5.99 8.30 -28.28
CA ASP A 207 4.67 7.99 -28.83
C ASP A 207 4.66 6.80 -29.80
N GLY A 208 5.84 6.33 -30.23
CA GLY A 208 6.00 5.24 -31.18
C GLY A 208 5.73 5.60 -32.64
N ALA A 209 5.47 6.87 -32.95
CA ALA A 209 5.12 7.38 -34.29
C ALA A 209 6.04 8.51 -34.78
N GLY A 210 6.99 8.96 -33.95
CA GLY A 210 8.06 9.89 -34.36
C GLY A 210 8.26 11.07 -33.42
N SER A 211 7.43 11.23 -32.39
CA SER A 211 7.63 12.24 -31.34
C SER A 211 8.17 11.58 -30.07
N ALA A 212 9.33 12.06 -29.62
CA ALA A 212 9.88 11.76 -28.31
C ALA A 212 9.84 13.04 -27.48
N SER A 213 9.17 13.01 -26.33
CA SER A 213 9.22 14.08 -25.36
C SER A 213 10.06 13.61 -24.18
N THR A 214 11.21 14.25 -23.98
CA THR A 214 12.05 14.02 -22.81
C THR A 214 11.82 15.17 -21.83
N LEU A 215 11.22 14.87 -20.70
CA LEU A 215 11.12 15.78 -19.57
C LEU A 215 12.45 15.71 -18.78
N ASN A 216 13.37 16.64 -19.07
CA ASN A 216 14.64 16.77 -18.35
C ASN A 216 14.44 17.64 -17.11
N VAL A 217 13.92 17.07 -16.02
CA VAL A 217 13.44 17.88 -14.91
C VAL A 217 13.77 17.24 -13.55
N PRO A 218 14.69 17.82 -12.75
CA PRO A 218 14.87 17.35 -11.38
C PRO A 218 13.51 17.37 -10.68
N PRO A 219 13.14 16.30 -9.93
CA PRO A 219 11.79 16.18 -9.40
C PRO A 219 11.48 17.33 -8.42
N PHE A 220 12.53 17.91 -7.84
CA PHE A 220 12.50 19.09 -7.00
C PHE A 220 13.33 20.20 -7.62
N ARG A 221 12.76 21.41 -7.73
CA ARG A 221 13.52 22.62 -8.07
C ARG A 221 14.35 23.10 -6.88
N GLN A 222 13.83 22.88 -5.68
CA GLN A 222 14.49 23.20 -4.41
C GLN A 222 13.95 22.25 -3.33
N LEU A 223 14.85 21.51 -2.68
CA LEU A 223 14.55 20.62 -1.57
C LEU A 223 15.51 20.94 -0.41
N ASP A 224 15.24 22.05 0.25
CA ASP A 224 16.06 22.54 1.35
C ASP A 224 15.68 21.82 2.64
N LEU A 225 16.18 20.62 2.88
CA LEU A 225 15.74 19.85 4.06
C LEU A 225 16.53 20.19 5.32
N TRP A 226 17.62 20.96 5.21
CA TRP A 226 18.57 21.18 6.30
C TRP A 226 19.21 22.58 6.24
N LEU A 227 18.96 23.40 7.25
CA LEU A 227 19.81 24.55 7.59
C LEU A 227 20.46 24.27 8.97
N PRO A 228 21.78 24.46 9.13
CA PRO A 228 22.43 24.39 10.41
C PRO A 228 22.22 25.74 11.13
N GLN A 229 21.77 25.67 12.36
CA GLN A 229 22.14 26.65 13.37
C GLN A 229 22.74 25.91 14.57
N GLY A 230 23.61 26.61 15.30
CA GLY A 230 24.46 26.05 16.33
C GLY A 230 23.73 25.35 17.49
N ALA A 231 24.55 24.64 18.27
CA ALA A 231 24.32 23.94 19.54
C ALA A 231 23.09 23.02 19.70
N ASP A 232 21.88 23.35 19.23
CA ASP A 232 20.64 22.70 19.67
C ASP A 232 19.62 22.30 18.57
N GLY A 233 20.04 22.10 17.32
CA GLY A 233 19.26 21.27 16.38
C GLY A 233 19.20 21.72 14.93
N VAL A 234 18.92 20.75 14.06
CA VAL A 234 18.82 20.96 12.61
C VAL A 234 17.44 21.49 12.25
N VAL A 235 17.36 22.63 11.56
CA VAL A 235 16.09 23.22 11.10
C VAL A 235 15.59 22.42 9.90
N TRP A 236 14.47 21.73 10.09
CA TRP A 236 13.69 21.10 9.03
C TRP A 236 12.91 22.20 8.30
N GLN A 237 13.18 22.44 7.01
CA GLN A 237 12.31 23.36 6.27
C GLN A 237 10.96 22.72 6.00
N LYS A 238 9.93 23.53 6.19
CA LYS A 238 8.53 23.14 6.12
C LYS A 238 7.99 23.15 4.71
N SER A 239 8.81 23.40 3.68
CA SER A 239 8.37 23.50 2.30
C SER A 239 9.25 22.73 1.33
N VAL A 240 8.61 22.02 0.40
CA VAL A 240 9.27 21.34 -0.73
C VAL A 240 8.75 21.96 -2.03
N GLN A 241 9.66 22.36 -2.92
CA GLN A 241 9.31 22.93 -4.22
C GLN A 241 9.59 21.92 -5.33
N PHE A 242 8.53 21.42 -5.95
CA PHE A 242 8.59 20.67 -7.20
C PHE A 242 8.97 21.60 -8.35
N HIS A 243 9.67 21.04 -9.33
CA HIS A 243 9.77 21.71 -10.62
C HIS A 243 8.40 21.74 -11.30
N GLN A 244 8.08 22.86 -11.95
CA GLN A 244 6.74 23.11 -12.49
C GLN A 244 6.31 22.01 -13.47
N ASP A 245 7.14 21.69 -14.46
CA ASP A 245 6.77 20.68 -15.47
C ASP A 245 6.56 19.28 -14.86
N PHE A 246 7.34 18.90 -13.83
CA PHE A 246 7.11 17.63 -13.13
C PHE A 246 5.78 17.67 -12.37
N TYR A 247 5.48 18.78 -11.69
CA TYR A 247 4.21 18.98 -11.00
C TYR A 247 3.03 18.90 -11.98
N ASP A 248 3.09 19.59 -13.11
CA ASP A 248 2.04 19.59 -14.12
C ASP A 248 1.82 18.18 -14.69
N ASN A 249 2.89 17.44 -14.96
CA ASN A 249 2.81 16.05 -15.40
C ASN A 249 2.24 15.14 -14.30
N LEU A 250 2.66 15.34 -13.04
CA LEU A 250 2.14 14.60 -11.88
C LEU A 250 0.62 14.79 -11.74
N ILE A 251 0.10 16.00 -11.86
CA ILE A 251 -1.35 16.26 -11.75
C ILE A 251 -2.13 15.50 -12.83
N GLN A 252 -1.59 15.42 -14.05
CA GLN A 252 -2.22 14.70 -15.16
C GLN A 252 -2.10 13.17 -15.04
N HIS A 253 -1.02 12.68 -14.41
CA HIS A 253 -0.66 11.27 -14.39
C HIS A 253 -0.51 10.68 -12.98
N ALA A 254 -1.26 11.23 -12.02
CA ALA A 254 -1.30 10.75 -10.64
C ALA A 254 -1.97 9.37 -10.56
N LEU A 255 -1.18 8.36 -10.22
CA LEU A 255 -1.68 7.02 -9.88
C LEU A 255 -2.06 6.99 -8.39
N PRO A 256 -3.33 6.78 -8.03
CA PRO A 256 -3.69 6.59 -6.64
C PRO A 256 -3.18 5.23 -6.12
N VAL A 257 -2.82 5.19 -4.84
CA VAL A 257 -2.33 4.03 -4.08
C VAL A 257 -3.02 4.01 -2.71
N ASP A 258 -3.53 2.86 -2.27
CA ASP A 258 -4.02 2.70 -0.89
C ASP A 258 -2.81 2.65 0.07
N ILE A 259 -2.70 3.63 0.96
CA ILE A 259 -1.56 3.75 1.89
C ILE A 259 -1.46 2.55 2.83
N ARG A 260 -2.57 1.90 3.16
CA ARG A 260 -2.59 0.72 4.03
C ARG A 260 -1.83 -0.42 3.36
N ALA A 261 -2.04 -0.62 2.06
CA ALA A 261 -1.30 -1.60 1.27
C ALA A 261 0.18 -1.22 1.09
N ALA A 262 0.49 0.06 0.82
CA ALA A 262 1.89 0.51 0.74
C ALA A 262 2.65 0.26 2.06
N ARG A 263 2.01 0.48 3.21
CA ARG A 263 2.57 0.18 4.54
C ARG A 263 2.82 -1.32 4.73
N ALA A 264 1.94 -2.20 4.22
CA ALA A 264 2.11 -3.65 4.27
C ALA A 264 3.42 -4.13 3.61
N PHE A 265 3.85 -3.42 2.57
CA PHE A 265 5.01 -3.74 1.74
C PHE A 265 6.21 -2.81 1.95
N SER A 266 6.15 -1.92 2.92
CA SER A 266 7.14 -0.89 3.18
C SER A 266 8.58 -1.38 3.45
N GLY A 267 8.76 -2.67 3.74
CA GLY A 267 10.08 -3.30 3.87
C GLY A 267 10.70 -3.79 2.56
N SER A 268 10.00 -3.70 1.42
CA SER A 268 10.44 -4.31 0.17
C SER A 268 10.16 -3.43 -1.04
N ALA A 269 11.24 -2.92 -1.65
CA ALA A 269 11.18 -2.08 -2.84
C ALA A 269 10.47 -2.77 -4.02
N ARG A 270 10.76 -4.05 -4.26
CA ARG A 270 10.14 -4.82 -5.35
C ARG A 270 8.65 -5.06 -5.12
N LYS A 271 8.20 -5.30 -3.88
CA LYS A 271 6.77 -5.44 -3.57
C LYS A 271 6.02 -4.12 -3.74
N LEU A 272 6.63 -2.98 -3.41
CA LEU A 272 6.06 -1.65 -3.67
C LEU A 272 5.92 -1.39 -5.17
N ASP A 273 6.98 -1.66 -5.96
CA ASP A 273 6.88 -1.53 -7.42
C ASP A 273 5.83 -2.47 -8.01
N LEU A 274 5.72 -3.70 -7.50
CA LEU A 274 4.67 -4.64 -7.92
C LEU A 274 3.28 -4.10 -7.59
N LEU A 275 3.07 -3.55 -6.37
CA LEU A 275 1.82 -2.90 -5.97
C LEU A 275 1.45 -1.76 -6.92
N PHE A 276 2.39 -0.85 -7.20
CA PHE A 276 2.15 0.30 -8.07
C PHE A 276 1.89 -0.14 -9.51
N TRP A 277 2.69 -1.06 -10.02
CA TRP A 277 2.58 -1.56 -11.39
C TRP A 277 1.27 -2.30 -11.62
N VAL A 278 0.86 -3.20 -10.71
CA VAL A 278 -0.42 -3.90 -10.79
C VAL A 278 -1.56 -2.89 -10.72
N GLY A 279 -1.49 -1.91 -9.81
CA GLY A 279 -2.48 -0.85 -9.68
C GLY A 279 -2.64 -0.03 -10.96
N TYR A 280 -1.53 0.32 -11.61
CA TYR A 280 -1.55 1.00 -12.91
C TYR A 280 -2.15 0.12 -14.00
N ARG A 281 -1.67 -1.13 -14.13
CA ARG A 281 -2.10 -2.03 -15.21
C ARG A 281 -3.59 -2.37 -15.12
N LEU A 282 -4.08 -2.75 -13.94
CA LEU A 282 -5.49 -3.15 -13.77
C LEU A 282 -6.48 -2.03 -14.11
N ARG A 283 -6.09 -0.77 -13.98
CA ARG A 283 -6.93 0.38 -14.36
C ARG A 283 -7.07 0.57 -15.87
N ALA A 284 -6.08 0.14 -16.64
CA ALA A 284 -6.03 0.35 -18.09
C ALA A 284 -6.27 -0.94 -18.90
N LEU A 285 -6.27 -2.10 -18.26
CA LEU A 285 -6.27 -3.39 -18.93
C LEU A 285 -7.67 -3.79 -19.44
N GLN A 286 -7.83 -3.81 -20.76
CA GLN A 286 -9.10 -4.19 -21.42
C GLN A 286 -9.14 -5.66 -21.87
N ARG A 287 -7.99 -6.31 -22.02
CA ARG A 287 -7.87 -7.71 -22.48
C ARG A 287 -6.81 -8.44 -21.65
N PRO A 288 -6.86 -9.78 -21.54
CA PRO A 288 -5.84 -10.52 -20.82
C PRO A 288 -4.43 -10.20 -21.32
N LEU A 289 -3.51 -9.92 -20.38
CA LEU A 289 -2.10 -9.65 -20.66
C LEU A 289 -1.26 -10.82 -20.18
N ARG A 290 -0.57 -11.48 -21.12
CA ARG A 290 0.44 -12.49 -20.81
C ARG A 290 1.82 -11.82 -20.78
N LEU A 291 2.55 -12.04 -19.70
CA LEU A 291 3.95 -11.64 -19.57
C LEU A 291 4.79 -12.89 -19.36
N THR A 292 5.83 -13.05 -20.18
CA THR A 292 6.79 -14.13 -20.01
C THR A 292 7.65 -13.89 -18.77
N TRP A 293 8.30 -14.94 -18.28
CA TRP A 293 9.31 -14.78 -17.21
C TRP A 293 10.46 -13.85 -17.59
N ASP A 294 10.82 -13.75 -18.87
CA ASP A 294 11.82 -12.79 -19.36
C ASP A 294 11.31 -11.35 -19.24
N ASN A 295 10.06 -11.08 -19.64
CA ASN A 295 9.48 -9.74 -19.47
C ASN A 295 9.43 -9.33 -17.99
N LEU A 296 9.03 -10.25 -17.11
CA LEU A 296 8.98 -10.01 -15.67
C LEU A 296 10.37 -9.80 -15.08
N HIS A 297 11.37 -10.55 -15.54
CA HIS A 297 12.75 -10.44 -15.07
C HIS A 297 13.38 -9.12 -15.50
N LYS A 298 13.19 -8.69 -16.75
CA LYS A 298 13.61 -7.35 -17.21
C LYS A 298 13.02 -6.23 -16.36
N GLN A 299 11.77 -6.39 -15.92
CA GLN A 299 11.08 -5.37 -15.14
C GLN A 299 11.40 -5.40 -13.64
N PHE A 300 11.38 -6.58 -13.01
CA PHE A 300 11.43 -6.75 -11.55
C PHE A 300 12.66 -7.54 -11.07
N GLY A 301 13.49 -8.03 -11.98
CA GLY A 301 14.69 -8.81 -11.67
C GLY A 301 15.80 -7.98 -11.05
N ALA A 302 15.91 -6.70 -11.45
CA ALA A 302 17.05 -5.83 -11.13
C ALA A 302 18.38 -6.57 -11.36
N ASP A 303 19.33 -6.48 -10.43
CA ASP A 303 20.67 -7.07 -10.56
C ASP A 303 20.71 -8.60 -10.35
N ASN A 304 19.55 -9.25 -10.22
CA ASN A 304 19.53 -10.71 -10.06
C ASN A 304 19.83 -11.39 -11.40
N ALA A 305 21.06 -11.85 -11.59
CA ALA A 305 21.46 -12.55 -12.81
C ALA A 305 20.70 -13.86 -13.07
N SER A 306 20.14 -14.51 -12.03
CA SER A 306 19.48 -15.81 -12.17
C SER A 306 17.96 -15.68 -12.31
N ILE A 307 17.45 -16.04 -13.50
CA ILE A 307 16.00 -16.10 -13.74
C ILE A 307 15.30 -17.11 -12.82
N ARG A 308 15.97 -18.20 -12.41
CA ARG A 308 15.41 -19.22 -11.52
C ARG A 308 15.14 -18.66 -10.12
N SER A 309 16.15 -18.02 -9.52
CA SER A 309 15.99 -17.41 -8.19
C SER A 309 15.01 -16.25 -8.23
N PHE A 310 15.00 -15.49 -9.34
CA PHE A 310 14.00 -14.45 -9.58
C PHE A 310 12.58 -15.02 -9.60
N ARG A 311 12.32 -16.10 -10.36
CA ARG A 311 11.00 -16.76 -10.40
C ARG A 311 10.50 -17.13 -9.01
N GLN A 312 11.36 -17.73 -8.18
CA GLN A 312 11.01 -18.09 -6.80
C GLN A 312 10.68 -16.86 -5.95
N ALA A 313 11.52 -15.81 -6.02
CA ALA A 313 11.31 -14.59 -5.26
C ALA A 313 10.06 -13.82 -5.71
N PHE A 314 9.79 -13.76 -7.03
CA PHE A 314 8.63 -13.12 -7.61
C PHE A 314 7.34 -13.87 -7.26
N LYS A 315 7.34 -15.21 -7.30
CA LYS A 315 6.21 -16.04 -6.83
C LYS A 315 5.86 -15.71 -5.38
N ALA A 316 6.86 -15.63 -4.50
CA ALA A 316 6.64 -15.26 -3.10
C ALA A 316 6.12 -13.83 -2.94
N ASP A 317 6.65 -12.87 -3.70
CA ASP A 317 6.18 -11.48 -3.65
C ASP A 317 4.75 -11.31 -4.16
N LEU A 318 4.38 -12.00 -5.23
CA LEU A 318 3.00 -12.00 -5.72
C LEU A 318 2.06 -12.68 -4.72
N ALA A 319 2.46 -13.80 -4.11
CA ALA A 319 1.66 -14.46 -3.08
C ALA A 319 1.39 -13.50 -1.91
N HIS A 320 2.40 -12.75 -1.46
CA HIS A 320 2.23 -11.72 -0.42
C HIS A 320 1.28 -10.59 -0.86
N LEU A 321 1.27 -10.22 -2.15
CA LEU A 321 0.32 -9.25 -2.67
C LEU A 321 -1.11 -9.81 -2.67
N GLN A 322 -1.29 -11.07 -3.07
CA GLN A 322 -2.57 -11.78 -3.05
C GLN A 322 -3.08 -12.08 -1.64
N GLU A 323 -2.21 -12.20 -0.65
CA GLU A 323 -2.63 -12.25 0.76
C GLU A 323 -3.31 -10.94 1.20
N VAL A 324 -2.89 -9.79 0.67
CA VAL A 324 -3.53 -8.49 0.97
C VAL A 324 -4.74 -8.25 0.08
N PHE A 325 -4.70 -8.73 -1.17
CA PHE A 325 -5.75 -8.56 -2.17
C PHE A 325 -6.12 -9.91 -2.81
N PRO A 326 -6.95 -10.73 -2.15
CA PRO A 326 -7.22 -12.11 -2.60
C PRO A 326 -7.99 -12.19 -3.91
N LYS A 327 -8.68 -11.12 -4.30
CA LYS A 327 -9.44 -11.03 -5.56
C LYS A 327 -8.59 -10.63 -6.77
N LEU A 328 -7.28 -10.46 -6.60
CA LEU A 328 -6.40 -10.05 -7.68
C LEU A 328 -6.43 -11.06 -8.84
N PRO A 329 -6.78 -10.63 -10.07
CA PRO A 329 -6.97 -11.53 -11.21
C PRO A 329 -5.63 -11.86 -11.88
N ILE A 330 -4.69 -12.39 -11.10
CA ILE A 330 -3.32 -12.72 -11.51
C ILE A 330 -3.07 -14.20 -11.30
N ARG A 331 -2.58 -14.88 -12.33
CA ARG A 331 -2.15 -16.28 -12.25
C ARG A 331 -0.72 -16.42 -12.73
N LEU A 332 0.02 -17.33 -12.11
CA LEU A 332 1.36 -17.72 -12.52
C LEU A 332 1.32 -19.14 -13.10
N ASP A 333 2.10 -19.36 -14.15
CA ASP A 333 2.31 -20.66 -14.77
C ASP A 333 3.79 -20.83 -15.15
N ASP A 334 4.12 -21.93 -15.83
CA ASP A 334 5.51 -22.26 -16.19
C ASP A 334 6.13 -21.27 -17.18
N THR A 335 5.27 -20.56 -17.92
CA THR A 335 5.62 -19.64 -19.00
C THR A 335 5.72 -18.19 -18.50
N GLY A 336 4.98 -17.82 -17.45
CA GLY A 336 5.09 -16.51 -16.84
C GLY A 336 3.88 -16.14 -15.96
N MET A 337 3.33 -14.96 -16.24
CA MET A 337 2.18 -14.41 -15.54
C MET A 337 1.07 -14.06 -16.51
N LEU A 338 -0.15 -14.38 -16.15
CA LEU A 338 -1.37 -13.94 -16.82
C LEU A 338 -2.12 -12.96 -15.91
N LEU A 339 -2.29 -11.74 -16.40
CA LEU A 339 -3.12 -10.71 -15.78
C LEU A 339 -4.44 -10.62 -16.54
N GLN A 340 -5.57 -10.85 -15.88
CA GLN A 340 -6.90 -10.69 -16.50
C GLN A 340 -7.47 -9.30 -16.18
N PRO A 341 -8.37 -8.75 -17.04
CA PRO A 341 -9.13 -7.56 -16.70
C PRO A 341 -9.84 -7.73 -15.36
N ALA A 342 -9.79 -6.70 -14.52
CA ALA A 342 -10.40 -6.71 -13.19
C ALA A 342 -11.79 -6.08 -13.24
N ASP A 343 -12.75 -6.71 -12.55
CA ASP A 343 -13.96 -6.03 -12.09
C ASP A 343 -13.59 -4.93 -11.07
N PRO A 344 -14.37 -3.84 -10.91
CA PRO A 344 -14.13 -2.82 -9.89
C PRO A 344 -13.87 -3.36 -8.48
N SER A 345 -14.48 -4.49 -8.09
CA SER A 345 -14.26 -5.14 -6.79
C SER A 345 -12.92 -5.86 -6.63
N ALA A 346 -12.21 -6.10 -7.74
CA ALA A 346 -10.88 -6.70 -7.78
C ALA A 346 -9.75 -5.68 -7.98
N LEU A 347 -10.09 -4.39 -8.15
CA LEU A 347 -9.12 -3.32 -8.19
C LEU A 347 -8.51 -3.08 -6.81
N LEU A 348 -7.21 -2.79 -6.79
CA LEU A 348 -6.49 -2.41 -5.57
C LEU A 348 -7.07 -1.15 -4.92
N ILE A 349 -7.66 -0.29 -5.75
CA ILE A 349 -8.39 0.90 -5.33
C ILE A 349 -9.65 0.99 -6.20
N PRO A 350 -10.83 1.02 -5.59
CA PRO A 350 -12.08 1.16 -6.31
C PRO A 350 -12.09 2.41 -7.21
N PRO A 351 -12.81 2.39 -8.36
CA PRO A 351 -13.01 3.59 -9.16
C PRO A 351 -13.82 4.62 -8.35
N ARG A 352 -13.56 5.92 -8.57
CA ARG A 352 -14.38 6.98 -7.95
C ARG A 352 -15.81 6.85 -8.44
N GLY A 353 -16.70 6.37 -7.57
CA GLY A 353 -18.15 6.45 -7.73
C GLY A 353 -18.78 5.42 -8.68
N THR A 354 -18.82 4.15 -8.29
CA THR A 354 -20.01 3.33 -8.52
C THR A 354 -20.63 3.05 -7.16
N LYS A 355 -21.76 3.72 -6.87
CA LYS A 355 -22.61 3.36 -5.73
C LYS A 355 -22.87 1.85 -5.82
N LEU A 356 -22.46 1.08 -4.81
CA LEU A 356 -22.95 -0.28 -4.64
C LEU A 356 -24.49 -0.23 -4.72
N PRO A 357 -25.15 -1.18 -5.42
CA PRO A 357 -26.60 -1.23 -5.41
C PRO A 357 -27.05 -1.36 -3.95
N ARG A 358 -27.74 -0.34 -3.44
CA ARG A 358 -28.36 -0.41 -2.12
C ARG A 358 -29.38 -1.53 -2.16
N GLY A 359 -29.16 -2.53 -1.29
CA GLY A 359 -30.15 -3.44 -0.72
C GLY A 359 -31.26 -3.94 -1.65
N ALA A 360 -31.21 -5.23 -1.98
CA ALA A 360 -32.42 -5.98 -2.33
C ALA A 360 -33.50 -5.67 -1.29
N LYS A 361 -34.60 -5.05 -1.72
CA LYS A 361 -35.78 -4.87 -0.88
C LYS A 361 -36.26 -6.26 -0.44
N PRO A 362 -36.52 -6.50 0.85
CA PRO A 362 -37.23 -7.71 1.25
C PRO A 362 -38.62 -7.69 0.61
N ALA A 363 -38.99 -8.81 0.00
CA ALA A 363 -40.30 -9.03 -0.60
C ALA A 363 -41.39 -8.69 0.44
N SER A 364 -42.25 -7.72 0.11
CA SER A 364 -43.41 -7.39 0.91
C SER A 364 -44.32 -8.61 0.97
N ARG A 365 -44.56 -9.09 2.19
CA ARG A 365 -45.62 -10.03 2.55
C ARG A 365 -46.94 -9.61 1.92
N ALA A 366 -47.59 -10.56 1.25
CA ALA A 366 -49.02 -10.51 0.98
C ALA A 366 -49.77 -10.33 2.31
N ALA A 367 -50.63 -9.32 2.35
CA ALA A 367 -51.73 -9.23 3.30
C ALA A 367 -53.01 -9.28 2.47
N ALA A 368 -53.74 -10.37 2.62
CA ALA A 368 -55.14 -10.47 2.27
C ALA A 368 -55.95 -9.61 3.26
N THR A 369 -56.81 -8.74 2.73
CA THR A 369 -58.21 -8.51 3.17
C THR A 369 -58.83 -7.38 2.36
N GLY A 370 -60.00 -7.65 1.77
CA GLY A 370 -60.80 -6.74 0.97
C GLY A 370 -61.54 -7.50 -0.11
#